data_AF-A0A396S3M1-F1
#
_entry.id   AF-A0A396S3M1-F1
#
_cell.length_a   1.000
_cell.length_b   1.000
_cell.length_c   1.000
_cell.angle_alpha   90.00
_cell.angle_beta   90.00
_cell.angle_gamma   90.00
#
_symmetry.space_group_name_H-M   'P 1'
#
loop_
_entity.id
_entity.type
_entity.pdbx_description
1 polymer ?
#
loop_
_entity_poly.entity_id
_entity_poly.type
_entity_poly.pdbx_seq_one_letter_code
_entity_poly.pdbx_strand_id
1 'polypeptide(L)'
;MLEELFDLYNILIKKEQVMNNTLNILSSLRGNQFLEELILRTEKLIVMSLGGQDVHWRAINQFSDAFFQYRQGFISQDQLIDIIKKTINKKNVEG
;
A
#
# COMPACT_ATOMS: atom_id res chain seq x y z
N MET A 1 7.42 12.21 -8.48
CA MET A 1 7.67 10.76 -8.28
C MET A 1 6.99 10.18 -7.04
N LEU A 2 7.31 10.57 -5.78
CA LEU A 2 6.63 10.00 -4.61
C LEU A 2 5.14 10.37 -4.54
N GLU A 3 4.80 11.65 -4.73
CA GLU A 3 3.39 12.10 -4.78
C GLU A 3 2.62 11.43 -5.92
N GLU A 4 3.22 11.32 -7.11
CA GLU A 4 2.61 10.60 -8.26
C GLU A 4 2.31 9.12 -7.93
N LEU A 5 3.16 8.46 -7.13
CA LEU A 5 2.91 7.09 -6.68
C LEU A 5 1.75 7.02 -5.68
N PHE A 6 1.62 8.01 -4.78
CA PHE A 6 0.47 8.11 -3.89
C PHE A 6 -0.83 8.40 -4.65
N ASP A 7 -0.79 9.28 -5.65
CA ASP A 7 -1.93 9.54 -6.53
C ASP A 7 -2.36 8.27 -7.28
N LEU A 8 -1.40 7.55 -7.88
CA LEU A 8 -1.67 6.27 -8.54
C LEU A 8 -2.27 5.25 -7.55
N TYR A 9 -1.68 5.13 -6.37
CA TYR A 9 -2.14 4.21 -5.34
C TYR A 9 -3.59 4.51 -4.93
N ASN A 10 -3.91 5.78 -4.68
CA ASN A 10 -5.26 6.24 -4.36
C ASN A 10 -6.27 5.99 -5.49
N ILE A 11 -5.86 6.15 -6.74
CA ILE A 11 -6.68 5.80 -7.91
C ILE A 11 -6.96 4.30 -7.94
N LEU A 12 -5.94 3.46 -7.75
CA LEU A 12 -6.07 2.01 -7.80
C LEU A 12 -6.98 1.49 -6.68
N ILE A 13 -6.86 2.00 -5.45
CA ILE A 13 -7.76 1.66 -4.33
C ILE A 13 -9.22 2.00 -4.68
N LYS A 14 -9.47 3.21 -5.19
CA LYS A 14 -10.83 3.60 -5.60
C LYS A 14 -11.39 2.68 -6.68
N LYS A 15 -10.56 2.27 -7.65
CA LYS A 15 -10.99 1.35 -8.72
C LYS A 15 -11.27 -0.06 -8.19
N GLU A 16 -10.46 -0.55 -7.27
CA GLU A 16 -10.67 -1.84 -6.61
C GLU A 16 -11.98 -1.86 -5.82
N GLN A 17 -12.27 -0.81 -5.05
CA GLN A 17 -13.53 -0.65 -4.33
C GLN A 17 -14.75 -0.64 -5.27
N VAL A 18 -14.70 0.12 -6.36
CA VAL A 18 -15.79 0.17 -7.36
C VAL A 18 -15.99 -1.20 -8.01
N MET A 19 -14.91 -1.90 -8.33
CA MET A 19 -14.98 -3.24 -8.93
C MET A 19 -15.59 -4.25 -7.95
N ASN A 20 -15.12 -4.28 -6.70
CA ASN A 20 -15.61 -5.17 -5.66
C ASN A 20 -17.10 -4.91 -5.38
N ASN A 21 -17.54 -3.64 -5.33
CA ASN A 21 -18.94 -3.28 -5.20
C ASN A 21 -19.78 -3.78 -6.38
N THR A 22 -19.26 -3.66 -7.62
CA THR A 22 -19.95 -4.14 -8.83
C THR A 22 -20.07 -5.66 -8.85
N LEU A 23 -19.01 -6.37 -8.47
CA LEU A 23 -18.98 -7.83 -8.39
C LEU A 23 -19.95 -8.37 -7.32
N ASN A 24 -20.04 -7.69 -6.18
CA ASN A 24 -21.02 -8.00 -5.14
C ASN A 24 -22.46 -7.84 -5.65
N ILE A 25 -22.76 -6.80 -6.45
CA ILE A 25 -24.07 -6.63 -7.09
C ILE A 25 -24.38 -7.77 -8.07
N LEU A 26 -23.37 -8.24 -8.79
CA LEU A 26 -23.51 -9.32 -9.79
C LEU A 26 -23.43 -10.73 -9.19
N SER A 27 -23.38 -10.89 -7.85
CA SER A 27 -23.19 -12.17 -7.15
C SER A 27 -21.97 -12.97 -7.63
N SER A 28 -20.94 -12.29 -8.15
CA SER A 28 -19.70 -12.90 -8.62
C SER A 28 -18.62 -12.74 -7.55
N LEU A 29 -18.15 -13.86 -6.98
CA LEU A 29 -17.19 -13.87 -5.87
C LEU A 29 -15.72 -13.68 -6.28
N ARG A 30 -15.42 -13.43 -7.55
CA ARG A 30 -14.02 -13.32 -8.01
C ARG A 30 -13.56 -11.86 -7.98
N GLY A 31 -12.85 -11.48 -6.91
CA GLY A 31 -12.11 -10.22 -6.82
C GLY A 31 -11.11 -10.04 -7.97
N ASN A 32 -10.72 -8.80 -8.24
CA ASN A 32 -9.84 -8.47 -9.35
C ASN A 32 -8.36 -8.64 -8.95
N GLN A 33 -7.86 -9.87 -9.10
CA GLN A 33 -6.46 -10.24 -8.81
C GLN A 33 -5.43 -9.33 -9.51
N PHE A 34 -5.74 -8.83 -10.70
CA PHE A 34 -4.85 -7.92 -11.43
C PHE A 34 -4.74 -6.55 -10.75
N LEU A 35 -5.86 -5.99 -10.27
CA LEU A 35 -5.85 -4.73 -9.51
C LEU A 35 -5.13 -4.90 -8.18
N GLU A 36 -5.35 -6.00 -7.48
CA GLU A 36 -4.63 -6.31 -6.24
C GLU A 36 -3.12 -6.35 -6.46
N GLU A 37 -2.66 -7.00 -7.54
CA GLU A 37 -1.24 -7.05 -7.89
C GLU A 37 -0.67 -5.65 -8.19
N LEU A 38 -1.40 -4.81 -8.94
CA LEU A 38 -0.97 -3.44 -9.22
C LEU A 38 -0.88 -2.58 -7.96
N ILE A 39 -1.83 -2.74 -7.04
CA ILE A 39 -1.81 -2.06 -5.74
C ILE A 39 -0.55 -2.47 -4.97
N LEU A 40 -0.28 -3.78 -4.84
CA LEU A 40 0.89 -4.29 -4.13
C LEU A 40 2.22 -3.82 -4.76
N ARG A 41 2.31 -3.80 -6.09
CA ARG A 41 3.48 -3.26 -6.80
C ARG A 41 3.67 -1.77 -6.52
N THR A 42 2.59 -1.00 -6.46
CA THR A 42 2.64 0.44 -6.18
C THR A 42 3.11 0.71 -4.75
N GLU A 43 2.64 -0.04 -3.75
CA GLU A 43 3.13 0.06 -2.37
C GLU A 43 4.64 -0.19 -2.27
N LYS A 44 5.14 -1.23 -2.95
CA LYS A 44 6.57 -1.52 -2.97
C LYS A 44 7.36 -0.38 -3.59
N LEU A 45 6.87 0.22 -4.68
CA LEU A 45 7.51 1.38 -5.31
C LEU A 45 7.52 2.60 -4.37
N ILE A 46 6.46 2.83 -3.59
CA ILE A 46 6.44 3.89 -2.57
C ILE A 46 7.55 3.65 -1.54
N VAL A 47 7.66 2.42 -1.02
CA VAL A 47 8.71 2.06 -0.05
C VAL A 47 10.11 2.22 -0.65
N MET A 48 10.32 1.75 -1.89
CA MET A 48 11.60 1.88 -2.60
C MET A 48 11.97 3.34 -2.88
N SER A 49 10.99 4.18 -3.23
CA SER A 49 11.19 5.62 -3.47
C SER A 49 11.62 6.36 -2.20
N LEU A 50 11.32 5.80 -1.02
CA LEU A 50 11.77 6.30 0.28
C LEU A 50 13.11 5.68 0.74
N GLY A 51 13.81 4.96 -0.14
CA GLY A 51 15.08 4.29 0.16
C GLY A 51 14.94 2.88 0.77
N GLY A 52 13.72 2.33 0.77
CA GLY A 52 13.44 1.00 1.29
C GLY A 52 13.68 -0.13 0.29
N GLN A 53 13.31 -1.33 0.71
CA GLN A 53 13.47 -2.59 -0.04
C GLN A 53 12.27 -3.49 0.23
N ASP A 54 12.15 -4.61 -0.47
CA ASP A 54 11.06 -5.59 -0.29
C ASP A 54 10.93 -6.08 1.16
N VAL A 55 12.04 -6.24 1.89
CA VAL A 55 12.03 -6.63 3.31
C VAL A 55 11.37 -5.58 4.20
N HIS A 56 11.54 -4.29 3.87
CA HIS A 56 10.92 -3.18 4.59
C HIS A 56 9.41 -3.15 4.32
N TRP A 57 9.01 -3.31 3.06
CA TRP A 57 7.59 -3.40 2.69
C TRP A 57 6.90 -4.57 3.40
N ARG A 58 7.54 -5.75 3.46
CA ARG A 58 7.02 -6.89 4.23
C ARG A 58 6.88 -6.56 5.71
N ALA A 59 7.87 -5.90 6.32
CA ALA A 59 7.79 -5.53 7.73
C ALA A 59 6.65 -4.53 8.01
N ILE A 60 6.46 -3.54 7.13
CA ILE A 60 5.35 -2.59 7.22
C ILE A 60 4.00 -3.34 7.20
N ASN A 61 3.82 -4.27 6.26
CA ASN A 61 2.57 -5.00 6.10
C ASN A 61 2.38 -6.20 7.05
N GLN A 62 3.41 -6.68 7.73
CA GLN A 62 3.27 -7.79 8.69
C GLN A 62 3.12 -7.32 10.13
N PHE A 63 3.74 -6.19 10.50
CA PHE A 63 3.80 -5.73 11.89
C PHE A 63 2.96 -4.49 12.16
N SER A 64 2.71 -3.67 11.14
CA SER A 64 1.96 -2.42 11.32
C SER A 64 0.71 -2.32 10.47
N ASP A 65 0.54 -3.16 9.43
CA ASP A 65 -0.55 -3.03 8.46
C ASP A 65 -0.71 -1.59 7.93
N ALA A 66 0.37 -0.80 7.86
CA ALA A 66 0.25 0.66 7.70
C ALA A 66 -0.41 1.05 6.37
N PHE A 67 -0.12 0.33 5.28
CA PHE A 67 -0.80 0.56 4.02
C PHE A 67 -2.29 0.27 4.11
N PHE A 68 -2.70 -0.82 4.80
CA PHE A 68 -4.10 -1.11 5.06
C PHE A 68 -4.74 -0.01 5.92
N GLN A 69 -4.08 0.43 6.99
CA GLN A 69 -4.56 1.52 7.83
C GLN A 69 -4.77 2.82 7.04
N TYR A 70 -3.85 3.14 6.13
CA TYR A 70 -4.00 4.29 5.24
C TYR A 70 -5.18 4.13 4.27
N ARG A 71 -5.36 2.95 3.66
CA ARG A 71 -6.51 2.66 2.78
C ARG A 71 -7.85 2.85 3.49
N GLN A 72 -7.92 2.51 4.77
CA GLN A 72 -9.12 2.67 5.59
C GLN A 72 -9.28 4.09 6.16
N GLY A 73 -8.31 4.98 5.94
CA GLY A 73 -8.32 6.34 6.46
C GLY A 73 -8.00 6.46 7.96
N PHE A 74 -7.44 5.41 8.58
CA PHE A 74 -7.03 5.45 9.99
C PHE A 74 -5.76 6.27 10.22
N ILE A 75 -4.91 6.37 9.20
CA ILE A 75 -3.71 7.21 9.21
C ILE A 75 -3.65 8.08 7.96
N SER A 76 -3.04 9.25 8.09
CA SER A 76 -2.74 10.16 7.00
C SER A 76 -1.53 9.69 6.17
N GLN A 77 -1.34 10.31 5.00
CA GLN A 77 -0.17 10.06 4.14
C GLN A 77 1.14 10.36 4.86
N ASP A 78 1.22 11.48 5.60
CA ASP A 78 2.41 11.87 6.36
C ASP A 78 2.74 10.82 7.44
N GLN A 79 1.73 10.33 8.16
CA GLN A 79 1.91 9.26 9.14
C GLN A 79 2.39 7.96 8.51
N LEU A 80 1.87 7.60 7.33
CA LEU A 80 2.36 6.44 6.57
C LEU A 80 3.83 6.62 6.17
N ILE A 81 4.20 7.78 5.63
CA ILE A 81 5.58 8.10 5.26
C ILE A 81 6.51 7.99 6.48
N ASP A 82 6.09 8.50 7.63
CA ASP A 82 6.87 8.42 8.87
C ASP A 82 7.07 6.97 9.35
N ILE A 83 6.03 6.14 9.26
CA ILE A 83 6.14 4.70 9.59
C ILE A 83 7.13 4.01 8.65
N ILE A 84 7.06 4.29 7.34
CA ILE A 84 7.97 3.72 6.35
C ILE A 84 9.41 4.11 6.67
N LYS A 85 9.69 5.40 6.88
CA LYS A 85 11.04 5.90 7.22
C LYS A 85 11.58 5.29 8.51
N LYS A 86 10.75 5.21 9.57
CA LYS A 86 11.14 4.55 10.83
C LYS A 86 11.50 3.08 10.63
N THR A 87 10.71 2.37 9.82
CA THR A 87 10.94 0.95 9.53
C THR A 87 12.26 0.73 8.78
N ILE A 88 12.54 1.56 7.78
CA ILE A 88 13.79 1.51 7.01
C ILE A 88 14.99 1.75 7.93
N ASN A 89 14.94 2.83 8.73
CA ASN A 89 16.05 3.19 9.62
C ASN A 89 16.31 2.12 10.69
N LYS A 90 15.26 1.49 11.23
CA LYS A 90 15.42 0.42 12.23
C LYS A 90 16.15 -0.80 11.65
N LYS A 91 15.80 -1.21 10.43
CA LYS A 91 16.36 -2.42 9.82
C LYS A 91 17.78 -2.23 9.29
N ASN A 92 18.13 -1.02 8.87
CA ASN A 92 19.50 -0.69 8.49
C ASN A 92 20.49 -0.66 9.66
N VAL A 93 20.00 -0.60 10.91
CA VAL A 93 20.83 -0.62 12.13
C VAL A 93 21.00 -2.06 12.67
N GLU A 94 20.12 -2.97 12.28
CA GLU A 94 20.13 -4.38 12.72
C GLU A 94 20.91 -5.32 11.77
N GLY A 95 21.43 -4.81 10.64
CA GLY A 95 22.18 -5.58 9.64
C GLY A 95 23.55 -4.98 9.36
#